data_AF-A0A2E7GXD3-F1
#
_entry.id   AF-A0A2E7GXD3-F1
#
_cell.length_a   1.000
_cell.length_b   1.000
_cell.length_c   1.000
_cell.angle_alpha   90.00
_cell.angle_beta   90.00
_cell.angle_gamma   90.00
#
_symmetry.space_group_name_H-M   'P 1'
#
loop_
_entity.id
_entity.type
_entity.pdbx_description
1 polymer ?
#
loop_
_entity_poly.entity_id
_entity_poly.type
_entity_poly.pdbx_seq_one_letter_code
_entity_poly.pdbx_strand_id
1 'polypeptide(L)'
;MAKSFEITKVSIRDRLVIDVKVSMNDPQDYDFSPRASLSGTTLSLVNESGEPSSTFELDAEQATTAERDRMVELRVKFSVEGMHGVLTHKTPQPMTGPKSKKLAQPSWKTLLPLSI
;
A
#
# COMPACT_ATOMS: atom_id res chain seq x y z
N MET A 1 2.45 -2.18 -15.00
CA MET A 1 1.58 -2.88 -14.03
C MET A 1 2.24 -2.90 -12.66
N ALA A 2 1.47 -2.75 -11.58
CA ALA A 2 2.00 -2.91 -10.22
C ALA A 2 2.62 -4.31 -10.04
N LYS A 3 3.82 -4.37 -9.48
CA LYS A 3 4.63 -5.59 -9.31
C LYS A 3 4.22 -6.38 -8.07
N SER A 4 4.00 -5.69 -6.96
CA SER A 4 3.65 -6.33 -5.69
C SER A 4 2.88 -5.41 -4.76
N PHE A 5 2.05 -6.03 -3.92
CA PHE A 5 1.31 -5.41 -2.83
C PHE A 5 1.72 -6.02 -1.51
N GLU A 6 1.94 -5.18 -0.51
CA GLU A 6 2.25 -5.62 0.83
C GLU A 6 1.46 -4.77 1.83
N ILE A 7 0.53 -5.41 2.55
CA ILE A 7 -0.13 -4.80 3.70
C ILE A 7 0.89 -4.74 4.83
N THR A 8 1.31 -3.53 5.17
CA THR A 8 2.37 -3.30 6.18
C THR A 8 1.82 -3.12 7.58
N LYS A 9 0.62 -2.56 7.70
CA LYS A 9 -0.02 -2.31 8.98
C LYS A 9 -1.53 -2.17 8.80
N VAL A 10 -2.25 -2.68 9.78
CA VAL A 10 -3.68 -2.42 9.97
C VAL A 10 -3.87 -1.77 11.34
N SER A 11 -4.72 -0.75 11.43
CA SER A 11 -5.02 -0.08 12.70
C SER A 11 -6.42 0.52 12.70
N ILE A 12 -7.00 0.64 13.89
CA ILE A 12 -8.29 1.31 14.09
C ILE A 12 -8.02 2.77 14.49
N ARG A 13 -8.67 3.70 13.81
CA ARG A 13 -8.79 5.11 14.23
C ARG A 13 -10.27 5.47 14.30
N ASP A 14 -10.75 6.28 13.36
CA ASP A 14 -12.19 6.51 13.16
C ASP A 14 -12.83 5.36 12.37
N ARG A 15 -12.03 4.70 11.53
CA ARG A 15 -12.35 3.52 10.71
C ARG A 15 -11.14 2.59 10.68
N LEU A 16 -11.29 1.43 10.05
CA LEU A 16 -10.16 0.56 9.74
C LEU A 16 -9.22 1.25 8.72
N VAL A 17 -7.98 1.48 9.13
CA VAL A 17 -6.92 2.08 8.31
C VAL A 17 -5.92 1.00 7.93
N ILE A 18 -5.64 0.89 6.64
CA ILE A 18 -4.74 -0.10 6.05
C ILE A 18 -3.57 0.65 5.39
N ASP A 19 -2.36 0.44 5.88
CA ASP A 19 -1.14 0.96 5.27
C ASP A 19 -0.56 -0.10 4.31
N VAL A 20 -0.49 0.24 3.03
CA VAL A 20 -0.04 -0.65 1.96
C VAL A 20 1.17 -0.07 1.25
N LYS A 21 2.14 -0.94 0.99
CA LYS A 21 3.27 -0.64 0.14
C LYS A 21 3.03 -1.25 -1.24
N VAL A 22 3.11 -0.42 -2.27
CA VAL A 22 2.93 -0.83 -3.66
C VAL A 22 4.26 -0.68 -4.37
N SER A 23 4.74 -1.76 -4.96
CA SER A 23 5.92 -1.73 -5.82
C SER A 23 5.51 -1.67 -7.29
N MET A 24 6.04 -0.72 -8.05
CA MET A 24 5.80 -0.57 -9.49
C MET A 24 7.07 -0.86 -10.28
N ASN A 25 6.91 -1.42 -11.49
CA ASN A 25 8.02 -1.70 -12.39
C ASN A 25 8.44 -0.43 -13.16
N ASP A 26 7.47 0.38 -13.59
CA ASP A 26 7.72 1.60 -14.34
C ASP A 26 7.06 2.83 -13.69
N PRO A 27 7.68 4.03 -13.71
CA PRO A 27 7.05 5.27 -13.23
C PRO A 27 5.75 5.67 -13.96
N GLN A 28 5.54 5.18 -15.18
CA GLN A 28 4.34 5.39 -15.99
C GLN A 28 3.29 4.29 -15.81
N ASP A 29 3.48 3.38 -14.84
CA ASP A 29 2.48 2.39 -14.48
C ASP A 29 1.35 3.00 -13.66
N TYR A 30 0.31 3.48 -14.35
CA TYR A 30 -0.92 4.01 -13.73
C TYR A 30 -1.99 2.96 -13.43
N ASP A 31 -1.71 1.69 -13.71
CA ASP A 31 -2.62 0.56 -13.52
C ASP A 31 -2.65 0.12 -12.05
N PHE A 32 -3.27 0.95 -11.22
CA PHE A 32 -3.49 0.68 -9.80
C PHE A 32 -4.90 1.09 -9.39
N SER A 33 -5.80 0.10 -9.39
CA SER A 33 -7.22 0.20 -9.04
C SER A 33 -7.54 -0.84 -7.95
N PRO A 34 -7.20 -0.55 -6.67
CA PRO A 34 -7.36 -1.51 -5.58
C PRO A 34 -8.84 -1.74 -5.22
N ARG A 35 -9.20 -2.99 -4.99
CA ARG A 35 -10.50 -3.45 -4.46
C ARG A 35 -10.26 -4.17 -3.14
N ALA A 36 -11.09 -3.88 -2.15
CA ALA A 36 -11.02 -4.50 -0.84
C ALA A 36 -12.23 -5.42 -0.63
N SER A 37 -11.99 -6.63 -0.16
CA SER A 37 -13.02 -7.57 0.27
C SER A 37 -12.71 -8.15 1.65
N LEU A 38 -13.76 -8.47 2.39
CA LEU A 38 -13.66 -9.06 3.72
C LEU A 38 -14.42 -10.39 3.72
N SER A 39 -13.72 -11.47 4.05
CA SER A 39 -14.31 -12.80 4.18
C SER A 39 -14.09 -13.30 5.61
N GLY A 40 -15.07 -13.09 6.49
CA GLY A 40 -14.92 -13.37 7.91
C GLY A 40 -13.89 -12.43 8.55
N THR A 41 -12.75 -12.98 8.98
CA THR A 41 -11.63 -12.20 9.55
C THR A 41 -10.55 -11.86 8.52
N THR A 42 -10.59 -12.48 7.34
CA THR A 42 -9.54 -12.30 6.34
C THR A 42 -9.87 -11.11 5.44
N LEU A 43 -9.05 -10.06 5.52
CA LEU A 43 -9.08 -8.93 4.61
C LEU A 43 -8.27 -9.27 3.36
N SER A 44 -8.86 -9.08 2.19
CA SER A 44 -8.21 -9.25 0.89
C SER A 44 -8.18 -7.92 0.15
N LEU A 45 -7.01 -7.56 -0.39
CA LEU A 45 -6.82 -6.43 -1.26
C LEU A 45 -6.31 -6.92 -2.61
N VAL A 46 -7.05 -6.64 -3.68
CA VAL A 46 -6.78 -7.15 -5.03
C VAL A 46 -6.81 -6.00 -6.02
N ASN A 47 -5.91 -5.99 -7.01
CA ASN A 47 -6.03 -5.03 -8.11
C ASN A 47 -7.20 -5.41 -9.03
N GLU A 48 -7.78 -4.44 -9.74
CA GLU A 48 -8.82 -4.74 -10.74
C GLU A 48 -8.36 -5.72 -11.83
N SER A 49 -7.07 -5.73 -12.17
CA SER A 49 -6.45 -6.69 -13.09
C SER A 49 -6.35 -8.12 -12.55
N GLY A 50 -6.74 -8.39 -11.30
CA GLY A 50 -6.67 -9.70 -10.65
C GLY A 50 -5.35 -9.99 -9.93
N GLU A 51 -4.24 -9.44 -10.45
CA GLU A 51 -2.91 -9.49 -9.81
C GLU A 51 -2.30 -8.08 -9.80
N PRO A 52 -1.53 -7.69 -8.77
CA PRO A 52 -1.20 -8.43 -7.55
C PRO A 52 -2.37 -8.49 -6.53
N SER A 53 -2.25 -9.37 -5.54
CA SER A 53 -3.15 -9.45 -4.37
C SER A 53 -2.37 -9.54 -3.05
N SER A 54 -2.98 -9.10 -1.95
CA SER A 54 -2.43 -9.21 -0.60
C SER A 54 -3.55 -9.46 0.40
N THR A 55 -3.32 -10.38 1.33
CA THR A 55 -4.27 -10.72 2.38
C THR A 55 -3.70 -10.43 3.76
N PHE A 56 -4.57 -10.16 4.72
CA PHE A 56 -4.21 -9.90 6.10
C PHE A 56 -5.29 -10.42 7.04
N GLU A 57 -4.89 -11.11 8.10
CA GLU A 57 -5.81 -11.58 9.15
C GLU A 57 -6.10 -10.46 10.14
N LEU A 58 -7.36 -10.06 10.23
CA LEU A 58 -7.83 -9.06 11.17
C LEU A 58 -8.06 -9.69 12.54
N ASP A 59 -7.82 -8.90 13.59
CA ASP A 59 -8.32 -9.24 14.91
C ASP A 59 -9.86 -9.05 14.98
N ALA A 60 -10.48 -9.57 16.04
CA ALA A 60 -11.94 -9.53 16.20
C ALA A 60 -12.50 -8.09 16.26
N GLU A 61 -11.75 -7.15 16.84
CA GLU A 61 -12.15 -5.75 16.96
C GLU A 61 -12.08 -5.04 15.60
N GLN A 62 -11.03 -5.31 14.83
CA GLN A 62 -10.81 -4.83 13.48
C GLN A 62 -11.86 -5.38 12.52
N ALA A 63 -12.17 -6.67 12.58
CA ALA A 63 -13.19 -7.31 11.76
C ALA A 63 -14.58 -6.71 12.04
N THR A 64 -14.94 -6.57 13.33
CA THR A 64 -16.22 -5.95 13.74
C THR A 64 -16.32 -4.50 13.26
N THR A 65 -15.22 -3.75 13.35
CA THR A 65 -15.17 -2.35 12.87
C THR A 65 -15.34 -2.29 11.35
N ALA A 66 -14.68 -3.17 10.61
CA ALA A 66 -14.76 -3.25 9.16
C ALA A 66 -16.18 -3.60 8.67
N GLU A 67 -16.84 -4.59 9.29
CA GLU A 67 -18.22 -4.97 8.98
C GLU A 67 -19.22 -3.84 9.26
N ARG A 68 -19.02 -3.10 10.36
CA ARG A 68 -19.86 -1.96 10.76
C ARG A 68 -19.77 -0.81 9.76
N ASP A 69 -18.55 -0.41 9.39
CA ASP A 69 -18.33 0.76 8.54
C ASP A 69 -18.51 0.47 7.04
N ARG A 70 -18.35 -0.81 6.63
CA ARG A 70 -18.38 -1.27 5.23
C ARG A 70 -17.44 -0.51 4.29
N MET A 71 -16.48 0.21 4.86
CA MET A 71 -15.50 1.04 4.17
C MET A 71 -14.18 1.02 4.94
N VAL A 72 -13.07 1.09 4.22
CA VAL A 72 -11.72 1.14 4.79
C VAL A 72 -10.95 2.34 4.26
N GLU A 73 -10.10 2.93 5.11
CA GLU A 73 -9.15 3.94 4.68
C GLU A 73 -7.87 3.25 4.21
N LEU A 74 -7.60 3.34 2.90
CA LEU A 74 -6.38 2.82 2.30
C LEU A 74 -5.33 3.93 2.22
N ARG A 75 -4.16 3.68 2.81
CA ARG A 75 -2.98 4.53 2.73
C ARG A 75 -1.92 3.82 1.93
N VAL A 76 -1.64 4.35 0.75
CA VAL A 76 -0.73 3.74 -0.22
C VAL A 76 0.59 4.47 -0.20
N LYS A 77 1.67 3.71 -0.10
CA LYS A 77 3.03 4.17 -0.26
C LYS A 77 3.65 3.52 -1.47
N PHE A 78 3.94 4.32 -2.49
CA PHE A 78 4.51 3.83 -3.73
C PHE A 78 6.03 3.71 -3.64
N SER A 79 6.55 2.64 -4.22
CA SER A 79 7.97 2.40 -4.44
C SER A 79 8.13 1.97 -5.89
N VAL A 80 8.83 2.76 -6.70
CA VAL A 80 9.04 2.42 -8.11
C VAL A 80 10.48 1.97 -8.29
N GLU A 81 10.66 0.78 -8.84
CA GLU A 81 11.97 0.28 -9.21
C GLU A 81 12.51 1.12 -10.39
N GLY A 82 13.80 1.49 -10.37
CA GLY A 82 14.41 2.21 -11.49
C GLY A 82 14.06 3.71 -11.66
N MET A 83 13.08 4.26 -10.92
CA MET A 83 12.85 5.73 -10.89
C MET A 83 14.10 6.49 -10.37
N HIS A 84 14.95 5.77 -9.66
CA HIS A 84 16.27 6.22 -9.22
C HIS A 84 17.26 5.55 -10.17
N GLY A 85 17.67 6.23 -11.23
CA GLY A 85 18.72 5.73 -12.11
C GLY A 85 19.96 5.34 -11.31
N VAL A 86 20.69 4.32 -11.77
CA VAL A 86 22.03 4.05 -11.22
C VAL A 86 22.92 5.20 -11.68
N LEU A 87 23.23 6.13 -10.77
CA LEU A 87 24.21 7.20 -11.04
C LEU A 87 25.52 6.56 -11.51
N THR A 88 25.86 6.73 -12.79
CA THR A 88 27.13 6.27 -13.39
C THR A 88 28.32 7.05 -12.84
N HIS A 89 28.10 8.32 -12.49
CA HIS A 89 29.06 9.15 -11.78
C HIS A 89 28.48 9.53 -10.40
N LYS A 90 28.72 8.68 -9.41
CA LYS A 90 28.35 8.97 -8.02
C LYS A 90 29.34 9.96 -7.43
N THR A 91 28.93 11.21 -7.22
CA THR A 91 29.44 11.94 -6.06
C THR A 91 28.83 11.27 -4.84
N PRO A 92 29.60 10.62 -3.95
CA PRO A 92 29.02 9.89 -2.83
C PRO A 92 28.26 10.88 -1.94
N GLN A 93 26.93 10.82 -1.99
CA GLN A 93 26.08 11.26 -0.89
C GLN A 93 25.81 10.03 -0.04
N PRO A 94 26.63 9.74 0.99
CA PRO A 94 26.40 8.60 1.85
C PRO A 94 25.01 8.74 2.51
N MET A 95 24.07 7.89 2.09
CA MET A 95 22.77 7.70 2.74
C MET A 95 22.90 7.09 4.15
N THR A 96 24.13 6.91 4.64
CA THR A 96 24.49 6.40 5.95
C THR A 96 24.88 7.49 6.95
N GLY A 97 24.83 8.77 6.56
CA GLY A 97 25.11 9.91 7.45
C GLY A 97 23.88 10.36 8.26
N PRO A 98 24.05 10.91 9.46
CA PRO A 98 22.95 11.30 10.37
C PRO A 98 22.00 12.40 9.83
N LYS A 99 22.29 12.97 8.64
CA LYS A 99 21.49 14.03 7.97
C LYS A 99 21.13 13.70 6.52
N SER A 100 21.25 12.44 6.09
CA SER A 100 20.82 12.07 4.74
C SER A 100 19.31 12.31 4.59
N LYS A 101 18.92 13.18 3.65
CA LYS A 101 17.51 13.46 3.38
C LYS A 101 16.92 12.29 2.57
N LYS A 102 15.99 11.55 3.17
CA LYS A 102 15.25 10.51 2.46
C LYS A 102 14.49 11.17 1.30
N LEU A 103 14.58 10.59 0.10
CA LEU A 103 13.82 11.05 -1.05
C LEU A 103 12.32 11.00 -0.75
N ALA A 104 11.60 12.01 -1.25
CA ALA A 104 10.15 12.06 -1.10
C ALA A 104 9.55 10.82 -1.78
N GLN A 105 8.77 10.04 -1.03
CA GLN A 105 8.05 8.91 -1.58
C GLN A 105 6.60 9.34 -1.83
N PRO A 106 6.04 9.07 -3.03
CA PRO A 106 4.66 9.38 -3.29
C PRO A 106 3.77 8.59 -2.33
N SER A 107 2.84 9.29 -1.69
CA SER A 107 1.85 8.70 -0.80
C SER A 107 0.46 9.14 -1.21
N TRP A 108 -0.47 8.20 -1.23
CA TRP A 108 -1.87 8.43 -1.57
C TRP A 108 -2.77 7.92 -0.46
N LYS A 109 -3.90 8.60 -0.22
CA LYS A 109 -4.93 8.19 0.72
C LYS A 109 -6.26 8.14 -0.01
N THR A 110 -7.02 7.07 0.18
CA THR A 110 -8.34 6.90 -0.41
C THR A 110 -9.26 6.11 0.51
N LEU A 111 -10.56 6.19 0.26
CA LEU A 111 -11.58 5.37 0.92
C LEU A 111 -12.03 4.29 -0.06
N LEU A 112 -11.99 3.03 0.37
CA LEU A 112 -12.47 1.91 -0.43
C LEU A 112 -13.72 1.31 0.19
N PRO A 113 -14.77 1.05 -0.59
CA PRO A 113 -15.88 0.23 -0.13
C PRO A 113 -15.41 -1.20 0.08
N LEU A 114 -15.93 -1.86 1.11
CA LEU A 114 -15.70 -3.29 1.35
C LEU A 114 -16.80 -4.09 0.66
N SER A 115 -16.38 -5.06 -0.16
CA SER A 115 -17.25 -6.17 -0.54
C SER A 115 -17.21 -7.23 0.55
N ILE A 116 -18.37 -7.63 1.06
CA ILE A 116 -18.54 -8.68 2.07
C ILE A 116 -19.13 -9.91 1.38
#